data_AF-A0A7G8GIR2-F1
#
_entry.id   AF-A0A7G8GIR2-F1
#
_cell.length_a   1.000
_cell.length_b   1.000
_cell.length_c   1.000
_cell.angle_alpha   90.00
_cell.angle_beta   90.00
_cell.angle_gamma   90.00
#
_symmetry.space_group_name_H-M   'P 1'
#
loop_
_entity.id
_entity.type
_entity.pdbx_description
1 polymer ?
#
loop_
_entity_poly.entity_id
_entity_poly.type
_entity_poly.pdbx_seq_one_letter_code
_entity_poly.pdbx_strand_id
1 'polypeptide(L)' 'MIRELLLRLRLLSLSFGAGLLLLVVLCLGAQNGRDRQEIQLGATRSVPLPSGFLVGLSLVVGIVSGGCACAVLMPEQRRD' A
#
# COMPACT_ATOMS: atom_id res chain seq x y z
N MET A 1 25.46 -5.29 11.08
CA MET A 1 25.16 -3.97 10.48
C MET A 1 24.79 -4.04 9.00
N ILE A 2 25.71 -4.20 8.04
CA ILE A 2 25.38 -4.10 6.58
C ILE A 2 24.32 -5.11 6.11
N ARG A 3 24.44 -6.39 6.49
CA ARG A 3 23.47 -7.45 6.12
C ARG A 3 22.06 -7.17 6.63
N GLU A 4 21.96 -6.54 7.78
CA GLU A 4 20.67 -6.23 8.40
C GLU A 4 20.01 -5.02 7.75
N LEU A 5 20.80 -3.98 7.48
CA LEU A 5 20.35 -2.84 6.67
C LEU A 5 19.89 -3.31 5.28
N LEU A 6 20.60 -4.26 4.66
CA LEU A 6 20.21 -4.86 3.39
C LEU A 6 18.86 -5.59 3.48
N LEU A 7 18.59 -6.29 4.60
CA LEU A 7 17.31 -6.98 4.80
C LEU A 7 16.18 -5.98 4.99
N ARG A 8 16.37 -4.93 5.80
CA ARG A 8 15.40 -3.85 6.00
C ARG A 8 15.09 -3.13 4.69
N LEU A 9 16.12 -2.80 3.89
CA LEU A 9 15.97 -2.22 2.56
C LEU A 9 15.20 -3.14 1.60
N ARG A 10 15.48 -4.45 1.64
CA ARG A 10 14.76 -5.44 0.83
C ARG A 10 13.30 -5.57 1.23
N LEU A 11 12.99 -5.56 2.53
CA LEU A 11 11.63 -5.56 3.04
C LEU A 11 10.88 -4.31 2.60
N LEU A 12 11.52 -3.14 2.71
CA LEU A 12 10.95 -1.87 2.28
C LEU A 12 10.68 -1.90 0.78
N SER A 13 11.68 -2.26 -0.04
CA SER A 13 11.54 -2.27 -1.50
C SER A 13 10.47 -3.25 -1.96
N LEU A 14 10.34 -4.41 -1.32
CA LEU A 14 9.28 -5.36 -1.63
C LEU A 14 7.90 -4.81 -1.28
N SER A 15 7.76 -4.14 -0.13
CA SER A 15 6.49 -3.57 0.34
C SER A 15 6.03 -2.40 -0.53
N PHE A 16 6.96 -1.50 -0.88
CA PHE A 16 6.69 -0.41 -1.82
C PHE A 16 6.42 -0.92 -3.24
N GLY A 17 7.20 -1.90 -3.70
CA GLY A 17 7.00 -2.51 -5.02
C GLY A 17 5.65 -3.21 -5.15
N ALA A 18 5.26 -3.99 -4.15
CA ALA A 18 3.95 -4.64 -4.09
C ALA A 18 2.81 -3.62 -4.02
N GLY A 19 2.95 -2.60 -3.15
CA GLY A 19 1.96 -1.51 -3.05
C GLY A 19 1.79 -0.75 -4.36
N LEU A 20 2.89 -0.42 -5.05
CA LEU A 20 2.86 0.26 -6.35
C LEU A 20 2.20 -0.59 -7.43
N LEU A 21 2.56 -1.88 -7.51
CA LEU A 21 1.99 -2.79 -8.49
C LEU A 21 0.49 -2.98 -8.26
N LEU A 22 0.07 -3.12 -7.00
CA LEU A 22 -1.34 -3.20 -6.65
C LEU A 22 -2.07 -1.89 -6.97
N LEU A 23 -1.45 -0.73 -6.73
CA LEU A 23 -2.01 0.57 -7.13
C LEU A 23 -2.20 0.66 -8.64
N VAL A 24 -1.25 0.19 -9.45
CA VAL A 24 -1.39 0.13 -10.91
C VAL A 24 -2.57 -0.76 -11.31
N VAL A 25 -2.70 -1.95 -10.70
CA VAL A 25 -3.83 -2.85 -10.94
C VAL A 25 -5.16 -2.17 -10.59
N LEU A 26 -5.22 -1.43 -9.49
CA LEU A 26 -6.41 -0.69 -9.08
C LEU A 26 -6.74 0.46 -10.03
N CYS A 27 -5.74 1.20 -10.47
CA CYS A 27 -5.91 2.25 -11.48
C CYS A 27 -6.44 1.67 -12.80
N LEU A 28 -5.93 0.51 -13.23
CA LEU A 28 -6.43 -0.21 -14.42
C LEU A 28 -7.86 -0.72 -14.21
N GLY A 29 -8.14 -1.31 -13.06
CA GLY A 29 -9.48 -1.79 -12.69
C GLY A 29 -10.51 -0.64 -12.62
N ALA A 30 -10.12 0.51 -12.08
CA ALA A 30 -10.97 1.69 -12.00
C ALA A 30 -11.26 2.33 -13.36
N GLN A 31 -10.32 2.21 -14.30
CA GLN A 31 -10.54 2.62 -15.69
C GLN A 31 -11.48 1.67 -16.45
N ASN A 32 -11.40 0.37 -16.16
CA ASN A 32 -12.25 -0.66 -16.80
C ASN A 32 -13.63 -0.81 -16.14
N GLY A 33 -13.79 -0.30 -14.91
CA GLY A 33 -15.03 -0.34 -14.14
C GLY A 33 -16.06 0.69 -14.65
N ARG A 34 -17.25 0.21 -15.05
CA ARG A 34 -18.37 1.07 -15.44
C ARG A 34 -19.17 1.62 -14.26
N ASP A 35 -19.06 1.00 -13.09
CA ASP A 35 -19.80 1.39 -11.89
C ASP A 35 -19.05 2.49 -11.12
N ARG A 36 -19.73 3.63 -10.94
CA ARG A 36 -19.16 4.86 -10.38
C ARG A 36 -20.01 5.27 -9.18
N GLN A 37 -19.56 4.90 -7.99
CA GLN A 37 -20.20 5.33 -6.74
C GLN A 37 -19.56 6.63 -6.26
N GLU A 38 -20.40 7.58 -5.86
CA GLU A 38 -19.94 8.81 -5.21
C GLU A 38 -20.04 8.65 -3.70
N ILE A 39 -18.99 9.03 -2.98
CA ILE A 39 -18.95 8.95 -1.52
C ILE A 39 -19.13 10.35 -0.96
N GLN A 40 -20.05 10.50 -0.01
CA GLN A 40 -20.25 11.76 0.69
C GLN A 40 -19.28 11.82 1.88
N LEU A 41 -18.26 12.66 1.78
CA LEU A 41 -17.25 12.88 2.81
C LEU A 41 -17.64 14.13 3.61
N GLY A 42 -18.50 13.96 4.61
CA GLY A 42 -19.04 15.07 5.38
C GLY A 42 -19.96 15.95 4.51
N ALA A 43 -19.60 17.24 4.36
CA ALA A 43 -20.37 18.19 3.54
C ALA A 43 -19.99 18.20 2.05
N THR A 44 -18.93 17.47 1.66
CA THR A 44 -18.43 17.43 0.27
C THR A 44 -18.65 16.06 -0.36
N ARG A 45 -18.99 16.04 -1.65
CA ARG A 45 -19.12 14.82 -2.44
C ARG A 45 -17.76 14.50 -3.06
N SER A 46 -17.28 13.27 -2.92
CA SER A 46 -16.05 12.82 -3.55
C SER A 46 -16.25 12.71 -5.05
N VAL A 47 -15.16 12.77 -5.82
CA VAL A 47 -15.17 12.35 -7.22
C VAL A 47 -15.74 10.92 -7.31
N PRO A 48 -16.57 10.60 -8.30
CA PRO A 48 -17.09 9.25 -8.50
C PRO A 48 -15.93 8.26 -8.66
N LEU A 49 -15.73 7.42 -7.66
CA LEU A 49 -14.64 6.45 -7.58
C LEU A 49 -15.26 5.06 -7.40
N PRO A 50 -14.81 4.02 -8.14
CA PRO A 50 -15.30 2.67 -7.93
C PRO A 50 -15.03 2.22 -6.49
N SER A 51 -16.01 1.60 -5.83
CA SER A 51 -15.86 1.11 -4.45
C SER A 51 -14.67 0.15 -4.29
N GLY A 52 -14.44 -0.71 -5.30
CA GLY A 52 -13.27 -1.59 -5.37
C GLY A 52 -11.93 -0.85 -5.41
N PHE A 53 -11.87 0.35 -5.99
CA PHE A 53 -10.65 1.17 -5.99
C PHE A 53 -10.30 1.64 -4.58
N LEU A 54 -11.30 2.06 -3.80
CA LEU A 54 -11.08 2.58 -2.44
C LEU A 54 -10.71 1.47 -1.45
N VAL A 55 -11.37 0.31 -1.55
CA VAL A 55 -10.99 -0.89 -0.79
C VAL A 55 -9.58 -1.35 -1.18
N GLY A 56 -9.24 -1.29 -2.46
CA GLY A 56 -7.88 -1.57 -2.90
C GLY A 56 -6.86 -0.57 -2.35
N LEU A 57 -7.19 0.71 -2.34
CA LEU A 57 -6.30 1.76 -1.86
C LEU A 57 -5.99 1.59 -0.36
N SER A 58 -6.99 1.22 0.45
CA SER A 58 -6.75 0.91 1.87
C SER A 58 -5.80 -0.28 2.03
N LEU A 59 -5.89 -1.27 1.14
CA LEU A 59 -4.98 -2.41 1.11
C LEU A 59 -3.54 -2.01 0.75
N VAL A 60 -3.35 -1.12 -0.23
CA VAL A 60 -2.04 -0.54 -0.58
C VAL A 60 -1.42 0.15 0.64
N VAL A 61 -2.20 1.00 1.32
CA VAL A 61 -1.76 1.71 2.53
C VAL A 61 -1.39 0.71 3.64
N GLY A 62 -2.17 -0.34 3.83
CA GLY A 62 -1.89 -1.42 4.78
C GLY A 62 -0.56 -2.14 4.49
N ILE A 63 -0.31 -2.52 3.24
CA ILE A 63 0.95 -3.18 2.83
C ILE A 63 2.15 -2.29 3.08
N VAL A 64 2.09 -1.02 2.66
CA VAL A 64 3.21 -0.09 2.81
C VAL A 64 3.46 0.22 4.29
N SER A 65 2.43 0.53 5.06
CA SER A 65 2.56 0.80 6.50
C SER A 65 3.06 -0.41 7.30
N GLY A 66 2.55 -1.61 7.01
CA GLY A 66 3.03 -2.85 7.62
C GLY A 66 4.48 -3.17 7.27
N GLY A 67 4.88 -2.95 6.01
CA GLY A 67 6.27 -3.08 5.57
C GLY A 67 7.22 -2.14 6.30
N CYS A 68 6.82 -0.87 6.46
CA CYS A 68 7.55 0.12 7.24
C CYS A 68 7.65 -0.28 8.73
N ALA A 69 6.53 -0.70 9.34
CA ALA A 69 6.51 -1.15 10.72
C ALA A 69 7.45 -2.34 10.94
N CYS A 70 7.41 -3.34 10.06
CA CYS A 70 8.32 -4.49 10.09
C CYS A 70 9.79 -4.07 9.96
N ALA A 71 10.12 -3.16 9.03
CA ALA A 71 11.50 -2.70 8.84
C ALA A 71 12.05 -1.90 10.03
N VAL A 72 11.19 -1.17 10.76
CA VAL A 72 11.55 -0.40 11.95
C VAL A 72 11.66 -1.29 13.19
N LEU A 73 10.69 -2.19 13.39
CA LEU A 73 10.62 -3.07 14.57
C LEU A 73 11.54 -4.30 14.45
N MET A 74 12.14 -4.54 13.28
CA MET A 74 13.03 -5.65 13.08
C MET A 74 14.18 -5.60 14.10
N PRO A 75 14.34 -6.64 14.95
CA PRO A 75 15.37 -6.65 15.97
C PRO A 75 16.76 -6.70 15.33
N GLU A 76 17.73 -6.04 15.95
CA GLU A 76 19.12 -6.21 15.57
C GLU A 76 19.51 -7.68 15.76
N GLN A 77 20.04 -8.32 14.71
CA GLN A 77 20.61 -9.65 14.85
C GLN A 77 21.88 -9.52 15.67
N ARG A 78 21.73 -9.56 17.00
CA ARG A 78 22.85 -9.71 17.93
C ARG A 78 23.54 -11.02 17.58
N ARG A 79 24.71 -10.89 16.97
CA ARG A 79 25.57 -11.98 16.58
C ARG A 79 26.26 -12.44 17.86
N ASP A 80 25.72 -13.48 18.49
CA ASP A 80 26.50 -14.29 19.44
C ASP A 80 27.59 -15.06 18.67
#